data_AF-A0A392QGY0-F1
#
_entry.id   AF-A0A392QGY0-F1
#
_cell.length_a   1.000
_cell.length_b   1.000
_cell.length_c   1.000
_cell.angle_alpha   90.00
_cell.angle_beta   90.00
_cell.angle_gamma   90.00
#
_symmetry.space_group_name_H-M   'P 1'
#
loop_
_entity.id
_entity.type
_entity.pdbx_description
1 polymer ?
#
loop_
_entity_poly.entity_id
_entity_poly.type
_entity_poly.pdbx_seq_one_letter_code
_entity_poly.pdbx_strand_id
1 'polypeptide(L)'
;MDVSNSKYLTETPKFFWTPKLERLDFTGCTNLTQVHPSIGHLTKLVFLSFQNCSSLVNLDFGSVSNLNSLRVLRLSGCTKLQKTPEFTGASNLEYLEMDGCLSLTTVHESIGVLAKLRFLSLRDCIMVVKIASQN
;
A
#
# COMPACT_ATOMS: atom_id res chain seq x y z
N MET A 1 -10.36 5.83 10.15
CA MET A 1 -11.54 5.57 9.32
C MET A 1 -11.51 4.10 8.93
N ASP A 2 -12.57 3.39 9.26
CA ASP A 2 -12.76 1.98 8.90
C ASP A 2 -13.84 1.93 7.82
N VAL A 3 -13.48 1.41 6.65
CA VAL A 3 -14.39 1.15 5.53
C VAL A 3 -14.23 -0.29 5.04
N SER A 4 -13.71 -1.16 5.91
CA SER A 4 -13.46 -2.56 5.62
C SER A 4 -14.74 -3.25 5.14
N ASN A 5 -14.56 -4.26 4.28
CA ASN A 5 -15.62 -5.06 3.67
C ASN A 5 -16.63 -4.25 2.83
N SER A 6 -16.28 -3.01 2.44
CA SER A 6 -17.12 -2.25 1.52
C SER A 6 -17.09 -2.87 0.12
N LYS A 7 -18.18 -3.55 -0.22
CA LYS A 7 -18.34 -4.25 -1.51
C LYS A 7 -18.65 -3.31 -2.68
N TYR A 8 -18.99 -2.06 -2.40
CA TYR A 8 -19.32 -1.08 -3.45
C TYR A 8 -18.19 -0.08 -3.72
N LEU A 9 -17.16 -0.07 -2.87
CA LEU A 9 -16.02 0.82 -3.05
C LEU A 9 -15.16 0.33 -4.21
N THR A 10 -15.15 1.07 -5.30
CA THR A 10 -14.29 0.81 -6.47
C THR A 10 -13.04 1.68 -6.47
N GLU A 11 -13.08 2.83 -5.82
CA GLU A 11 -11.98 3.78 -5.65
C GLU A 11 -12.02 4.41 -4.26
N THR A 12 -10.87 4.68 -3.64
CA THR A 12 -10.81 5.38 -2.35
C THR A 12 -11.27 6.84 -2.49
N PRO A 13 -11.90 7.44 -1.45
CA PRO A 13 -12.26 8.86 -1.50
C PRO A 13 -11.02 9.76 -1.60
N LYS A 14 -11.26 11.02 -1.97
CA LYS A 14 -10.25 12.07 -1.88
C LYS A 14 -10.03 12.46 -0.42
N PHE A 15 -8.78 12.55 0.01
CA PHE A 15 -8.42 12.76 1.42
C PHE A 15 -8.04 14.20 1.80
N PHE A 16 -8.29 15.18 0.92
CA PHE A 16 -7.90 16.58 1.14
C PHE A 16 -8.48 17.20 2.42
N TRP A 17 -9.65 16.73 2.86
CA TRP A 17 -10.37 17.28 4.03
C TRP A 17 -10.13 16.50 5.33
N THR A 18 -9.27 15.48 5.30
CA THR A 18 -9.04 14.58 6.42
C THR A 18 -7.56 14.50 6.83
N PRO A 19 -6.87 15.64 7.05
CA PRO A 19 -5.42 15.66 7.25
C PRO A 19 -4.95 14.99 8.55
N LYS A 20 -5.88 14.74 9.50
CA LYS A 20 -5.60 14.15 10.82
C LYS A 20 -5.81 12.64 10.89
N LEU A 21 -6.09 11.97 9.77
CA LEU A 21 -6.30 10.51 9.79
C LEU A 21 -5.01 9.78 10.14
N GLU A 22 -5.06 8.96 11.19
CA GLU A 22 -3.95 8.11 11.64
C GLU A 22 -4.12 6.64 11.24
N ARG A 23 -5.36 6.21 10.98
CA ARG A 23 -5.67 4.83 10.60
C ARG A 23 -6.66 4.80 9.44
N LEU A 24 -6.31 4.06 8.40
CA LEU A 24 -7.17 3.72 7.27
C LEU A 24 -7.23 2.21 7.10
N ASP A 25 -8.45 1.66 7.09
CA ASP A 25 -8.68 0.23 6.94
C ASP A 25 -9.65 -0.02 5.78
N PHE A 26 -9.12 -0.58 4.69
CA PHE A 26 -9.85 -1.03 3.50
C PHE A 26 -9.92 -2.55 3.41
N THR A 27 -9.60 -3.27 4.50
CA THR A 27 -9.52 -4.72 4.49
C THR A 27 -10.81 -5.34 3.92
N GLY A 28 -10.71 -6.24 2.95
CA GLY A 28 -11.86 -6.94 2.35
C GLY A 28 -12.68 -6.10 1.37
N CYS A 29 -12.21 -4.92 0.95
CA CYS A 29 -12.84 -4.16 -0.13
C CYS A 29 -12.56 -4.82 -1.49
N THR A 30 -13.20 -5.96 -1.77
CA THR A 30 -12.87 -6.84 -2.90
C THR A 30 -13.13 -6.22 -4.28
N ASN A 31 -13.90 -5.14 -4.36
CA ASN A 31 -14.18 -4.41 -5.60
C ASN A 31 -13.32 -3.14 -5.77
N LEU A 32 -12.45 -2.82 -4.80
CA LEU A 32 -11.54 -1.68 -4.89
C LEU A 32 -10.49 -1.97 -5.97
N THR A 33 -10.46 -1.18 -7.04
CA THR A 33 -9.55 -1.37 -8.18
C THR A 33 -8.37 -0.39 -8.16
N GLN A 34 -8.58 0.79 -7.57
CA GLN A 34 -7.61 1.88 -7.56
C GLN A 34 -7.65 2.68 -6.26
N VAL A 35 -6.51 3.28 -5.91
CA VAL A 35 -6.36 4.20 -4.79
C VAL A 35 -6.10 5.59 -5.34
N HIS A 36 -6.86 6.57 -4.86
CA HIS A 36 -6.70 7.95 -5.28
C HIS A 36 -5.38 8.52 -4.70
N PRO A 37 -4.51 9.17 -5.50
CA PRO A 37 -3.18 9.61 -5.07
C PRO A 37 -3.16 10.56 -3.87
N SER A 38 -4.28 11.25 -3.59
CA SER A 38 -4.39 12.12 -2.40
C SER A 38 -4.14 11.38 -1.08
N ILE A 39 -4.17 10.04 -1.06
CA ILE A 39 -3.77 9.25 0.11
C ILE A 39 -2.36 9.61 0.56
N GLY A 40 -1.47 9.95 -0.38
CA GLY A 40 -0.09 10.36 -0.13
C GLY A 40 0.05 11.65 0.67
N HIS A 41 -1.02 12.45 0.80
CA HIS A 41 -0.99 13.69 1.59
C HIS A 41 -1.34 13.49 3.07
N LEU A 42 -1.65 12.25 3.49
CA LEU A 42 -2.01 11.95 4.87
C LEU A 42 -0.78 11.87 5.78
N THR A 43 -0.21 13.03 6.09
CA THR A 43 1.03 13.16 6.89
C THR A 43 0.96 12.56 8.30
N LYS A 44 -0.23 12.33 8.84
CA LYS A 44 -0.47 11.71 10.15
C LYS A 44 -0.82 10.22 10.08
N LEU A 45 -0.97 9.64 8.88
CA LEU A 45 -1.35 8.24 8.71
C LEU A 45 -0.26 7.32 9.24
N VAL A 46 -0.60 6.49 10.22
CA VAL A 46 0.31 5.51 10.85
C VAL A 46 0.06 4.10 10.31
N PHE A 47 -1.21 3.77 10.04
CA PHE A 47 -1.64 2.45 9.61
C PHE A 47 -2.49 2.53 8.35
N LEU A 48 -2.15 1.70 7.37
CA LEU A 48 -2.91 1.52 6.14
C LEU A 48 -3.03 0.03 5.81
N SER A 49 -4.26 -0.46 5.67
CA SER A 49 -4.53 -1.84 5.23
C SER A 49 -5.40 -1.86 3.99
N PHE A 50 -4.99 -2.66 3.01
CA PHE A 50 -5.78 -3.12 1.87
C PHE A 50 -5.84 -4.66 1.84
N GLN A 51 -5.69 -5.33 2.97
CA GLN A 51 -5.70 -6.80 2.99
C GLN A 51 -6.95 -7.34 2.32
N ASN A 52 -6.81 -8.37 1.49
CA ASN A 52 -7.89 -9.00 0.73
C ASN A 52 -8.65 -8.05 -0.23
N CYS A 53 -8.05 -6.92 -0.63
CA CYS A 53 -8.53 -6.13 -1.77
C CYS A 53 -8.17 -6.82 -3.09
N SER A 54 -8.82 -7.95 -3.38
CA SER A 54 -8.46 -8.85 -4.48
C SER A 54 -8.56 -8.22 -5.87
N SER A 55 -9.32 -7.13 -6.03
CA SER A 55 -9.43 -6.42 -7.31
C SER A 55 -8.46 -5.25 -7.47
N LEU A 56 -7.65 -4.93 -6.45
CA LEU A 56 -6.73 -3.80 -6.48
C LEU A 56 -5.64 -4.08 -7.53
N VAL A 57 -5.60 -3.27 -8.59
CA VAL A 57 -4.64 -3.44 -9.69
C VAL A 57 -3.43 -2.53 -9.50
N ASN A 58 -3.71 -1.27 -9.13
CA ASN A 58 -2.72 -0.21 -9.02
C ASN A 58 -2.78 0.43 -7.63
N LEU A 59 -1.61 0.58 -7.01
CA LEU A 59 -1.43 1.37 -5.80
C LEU A 59 -0.44 2.49 -6.10
N ASP A 60 -0.90 3.73 -5.98
CA ASP A 60 -0.12 4.94 -6.21
C ASP A 60 -0.29 5.90 -5.03
N PHE A 61 0.84 6.40 -4.50
CA PHE A 61 0.85 7.42 -3.45
C PHE A 61 0.96 8.84 -4.02
N GLY A 62 1.16 8.99 -5.33
CA GLY A 62 1.41 10.25 -6.01
C GLY A 62 2.87 10.69 -5.93
N SER A 63 3.30 11.47 -6.92
CA SER A 63 4.69 11.95 -7.07
C SER A 63 5.18 12.89 -5.97
N VAL A 64 4.26 13.48 -5.20
CA VAL A 64 4.54 14.39 -4.07
C VAL A 64 4.09 13.81 -2.73
N SER A 65 4.09 12.49 -2.62
CA SER A 65 3.67 11.78 -1.41
C SER A 65 4.50 12.17 -0.18
N ASN A 66 3.83 12.32 0.95
CA ASN A 66 4.40 12.66 2.26
C ASN A 66 3.67 11.85 3.36
N LEU A 67 3.82 10.53 3.29
CA LEU A 67 3.35 9.55 4.26
C LEU A 67 4.38 9.31 5.37
N ASN A 68 5.04 10.38 5.84
CA ASN A 68 6.15 10.26 6.78
C ASN A 68 5.76 9.65 8.13
N SER A 69 4.48 9.59 8.51
CA SER A 69 4.06 8.89 9.74
C SER A 69 3.74 7.41 9.52
N LEU A 70 3.71 6.93 8.28
CA LEU A 70 3.24 5.58 7.96
C LEU A 70 4.24 4.55 8.47
N ARG A 71 3.79 3.66 9.35
CA ARG A 71 4.60 2.60 9.95
C ARG A 71 4.19 1.21 9.45
N VAL A 72 2.91 1.03 9.13
CA VAL A 72 2.36 -0.27 8.75
C VAL A 72 1.58 -0.15 7.45
N LEU A 73 1.99 -0.96 6.46
CA LEU A 73 1.27 -1.16 5.20
C LEU A 73 1.00 -2.65 5.00
N ARG A 74 -0.28 -3.02 4.89
CA ARG A 74 -0.70 -4.39 4.59
C ARG A 74 -1.42 -4.48 3.27
N LEU A 75 -0.96 -5.39 2.43
CA LEU A 75 -1.41 -5.65 1.07
C LEU A 75 -1.70 -7.14 0.83
N SER A 76 -1.61 -7.99 1.86
CA SER A 76 -1.81 -9.42 1.71
C SER A 76 -3.14 -9.75 1.03
N GLY A 77 -3.16 -10.65 0.07
CA GLY A 77 -4.36 -11.03 -0.69
C GLY A 77 -4.81 -10.02 -1.75
N CYS A 78 -4.01 -8.99 -2.06
CA CYS A 78 -4.22 -8.14 -3.24
C CYS A 78 -3.81 -8.88 -4.53
N THR A 79 -4.58 -9.91 -4.89
CA THR A 79 -4.18 -10.90 -5.91
C THR A 79 -3.99 -10.33 -7.32
N LYS A 80 -4.62 -9.18 -7.65
CA LYS A 80 -4.44 -8.46 -8.92
C LYS A 80 -3.39 -7.34 -8.89
N LEU A 81 -2.77 -7.06 -7.75
CA LEU A 81 -1.78 -5.98 -7.64
C LEU A 81 -0.55 -6.34 -8.48
N GLN A 82 -0.19 -5.50 -9.45
CA GLN A 82 0.90 -5.81 -10.38
C GLN A 82 2.23 -5.20 -9.96
N LYS A 83 2.19 -4.02 -9.32
CA LYS A 83 3.36 -3.22 -8.93
C LYS A 83 3.09 -2.48 -7.62
N THR A 84 4.11 -2.26 -6.82
CA THR A 84 4.04 -1.39 -5.64
C THR A 84 4.22 0.08 -6.00
N PRO A 85 3.76 1.04 -5.17
CA PRO A 85 4.09 2.45 -5.33
C PRO A 85 5.57 2.70 -5.06
N GLU A 86 6.03 3.91 -5.38
CA GLU A 86 7.27 4.44 -4.84
C GLU A 86 7.11 4.71 -3.33
N PHE A 87 8.03 4.19 -2.52
CA PHE A 87 7.99 4.28 -1.05
C PHE A 87 8.75 5.47 -0.45
N THR A 88 9.34 6.37 -1.24
CA THR A 88 10.15 7.50 -0.74
C THR A 88 9.35 8.43 0.18
N GLY A 89 8.07 8.65 -0.13
CA GLY A 89 7.15 9.40 0.74
C GLY A 89 6.76 8.66 2.04
N ALA A 90 7.00 7.36 2.14
CA ALA A 90 6.73 6.52 3.31
C ALA A 90 8.03 6.08 4.00
N SER A 91 8.99 7.00 4.13
CA SER A 91 10.35 6.74 4.64
C SER A 91 10.44 6.10 6.03
N ASN A 92 9.38 6.20 6.85
CA ASN A 92 9.32 5.62 8.20
C ASN A 92 8.57 4.28 8.27
N LEU A 93 8.34 3.62 7.12
CA LEU A 93 7.68 2.32 7.08
C LEU A 93 8.51 1.26 7.83
N GLU A 94 7.86 0.55 8.75
CA GLU A 94 8.49 -0.48 9.58
C GLU A 94 8.01 -1.89 9.22
N TYR A 95 6.77 -2.00 8.71
CA TYR A 95 6.11 -3.26 8.41
C TYR A 95 5.42 -3.20 7.04
N LEU A 96 5.87 -4.06 6.13
CA LEU A 96 5.30 -4.24 4.80
C LEU A 96 4.95 -5.72 4.57
N GLU A 97 3.67 -6.01 4.42
CA GLU A 97 3.15 -7.36 4.22
C GLU A 97 2.41 -7.43 2.89
N MET A 98 2.85 -8.32 1.99
CA MET A 98 2.32 -8.45 0.64
C MET A 98 1.99 -9.91 0.31
N ASP A 99 1.73 -10.75 1.32
CA ASP A 99 1.55 -12.18 1.14
C ASP A 99 0.37 -12.51 0.20
N GLY A 100 0.55 -13.44 -0.73
CA GLY A 100 -0.50 -13.84 -1.68
C GLY A 100 -0.85 -12.77 -2.72
N CYS A 101 0.03 -11.80 -2.98
CA CYS A 101 -0.10 -10.90 -4.14
C CYS A 101 0.30 -11.64 -5.43
N LEU A 102 -0.59 -12.49 -5.94
CA LEU A 102 -0.30 -13.45 -7.00
C LEU A 102 0.12 -12.83 -8.34
N SER A 103 -0.34 -11.61 -8.64
CA SER A 103 0.00 -10.89 -9.87
C SER A 103 1.17 -9.91 -9.72
N LEU A 104 1.78 -9.82 -8.53
CA LEU A 104 2.85 -8.86 -8.27
C LEU A 104 4.10 -9.30 -9.01
N THR A 105 4.54 -8.47 -9.97
CA THR A 105 5.70 -8.74 -10.81
C THR A 105 6.90 -7.88 -10.45
N THR A 106 6.64 -6.67 -9.94
CA THR A 106 7.67 -5.67 -9.63
C THR A 106 7.42 -5.03 -8.28
N VAL A 107 8.44 -5.06 -7.41
CA VAL A 107 8.53 -4.18 -6.24
C VAL A 107 9.38 -2.97 -6.62
N HIS A 108 8.87 -1.76 -6.36
CA HIS A 108 9.57 -0.51 -6.68
C HIS A 108 10.91 -0.42 -5.94
N GLU A 109 11.95 0.06 -6.61
CA GLU A 109 13.34 0.06 -6.11
C GLU A 109 13.57 0.91 -4.85
N SER A 110 12.70 1.89 -4.61
CA SER A 110 12.73 2.68 -3.37
C SER A 110 12.44 1.87 -2.11
N ILE A 111 12.06 0.58 -2.22
CA ILE A 111 12.09 -0.33 -1.08
C ILE A 111 13.51 -0.44 -0.47
N GLY A 112 14.55 -0.31 -1.28
CA GLY A 112 15.95 -0.41 -0.84
C GLY A 112 16.41 0.75 0.04
N VAL A 113 15.69 1.89 0.05
CA VAL A 113 16.02 3.05 0.90
C VAL A 113 15.20 3.12 2.19
N LEU A 114 14.34 2.13 2.46
CA LEU A 114 13.51 2.08 3.68
C LEU A 114 14.32 1.64 4.90
N ALA A 115 15.17 2.52 5.41
CA ALA A 115 16.08 2.25 6.53
C ALA A 115 15.40 1.80 7.84
N LYS A 116 14.09 2.02 7.98
CA LYS A 116 13.32 1.61 9.16
C LYS A 116 12.53 0.31 8.97
N LEU A 117 12.55 -0.28 7.78
CA LEU A 117 11.81 -1.50 7.49
C LEU A 117 12.39 -2.68 8.28
N ARG A 118 11.57 -3.25 9.18
CA ARG A 118 11.94 -4.38 10.05
C ARG A 118 11.29 -5.68 9.62
N PHE A 119 10.18 -5.57 8.88
CA PHE A 119 9.44 -6.71 8.39
C PHE A 119 9.04 -6.48 6.94
N LEU A 120 9.41 -7.44 6.10
CA LEU A 120 8.99 -7.55 4.71
C LEU A 120 8.53 -9.00 4.48
N SER A 121 7.30 -9.17 4.00
CA SER A 121 6.81 -10.48 3.58
C SER A 121 6.22 -10.45 2.18
N LEU A 122 6.62 -11.46 1.40
CA LEU A 122 6.25 -11.72 0.01
C LEU A 122 5.89 -13.21 -0.14
N ARG A 123 5.39 -13.85 0.91
CA ARG A 123 5.03 -15.27 0.84
C ARG A 123 3.92 -15.46 -0.19
N ASP A 124 3.96 -16.57 -0.91
CA ASP A 124 3.00 -16.88 -1.96
C ASP A 124 2.92 -15.82 -3.10
N CYS A 125 3.90 -14.92 -3.21
CA CYS A 125 4.08 -14.03 -4.36
C CYS A 125 4.85 -14.75 -5.48
N ILE A 126 4.16 -15.59 -6.23
CA ILE A 126 4.78 -16.51 -7.19
C ILE A 126 5.32 -15.85 -8.47
N MET A 127 4.91 -14.60 -8.76
CA MET A 127 5.26 -13.88 -10.00
C MET A 127 6.33 -12.79 -9.82
N VAL A 128 6.86 -12.58 -8.60
CA VAL A 128 7.82 -11.50 -8.36
C VAL A 128 9.16 -11.84 -9.00
N VAL A 129 9.53 -11.08 -10.04
CA VAL A 129 10.78 -11.29 -10.79
C VAL A 129 11.83 -10.24 -10.43
N LYS A 130 11.42 -9.09 -9.88
CA LYS A 130 12.30 -7.98 -9.54
C LYS A 130 12.00 -7.43 -8.15
N ILE A 131 13.02 -7.54 -7.29
CA ILE A 131 13.16 -6.75 -6.07
C ILE A 131 14.49 -6.04 -6.25
N ALA A 132 14.48 -4.75 -6.53
CA ALA A 132 15.73 -4.02 -6.68
C ALA A 132 16.30 -3.75 -5.27
N SER A 133 17.30 -4.52 -4.89
CA SER A 133 18.29 -4.14 -3.89
C SER A 133 19.41 -3.42 -4.63
N GLN A 134 19.74 -2.18 -4.24
CA GLN A 134 21.03 -1.63 -4.65
C GLN A 134 22.14 -2.40 -3.95
N ASN A 135 23.17 -2.74 -4.72
CA ASN A 135 24.45 -3.29 -4.26
C ASN A 135 25.10 -2.39 -3.21
#